data_AF-A0A8J2V2M7-F1
#
_entry.id   AF-A0A8J2V2M7-F1
#
_cell.length_a   1.000
_cell.length_b   1.000
_cell.length_c   1.000
_cell.angle_alpha   90.00
_cell.angle_beta   90.00
_cell.angle_gamma   90.00
#
_symmetry.space_group_name_H-M   'P 1'
#
loop_
_entity.id
_entity.type
_entity.pdbx_description
1 polymer ?
#
loop_
_entity_poly.entity_id
_entity_poly.type
_entity_poly.pdbx_seq_one_letter_code
_entity_poly.pdbx_strand_id
1 'polypeptide(L)'
;MDFHYFDYWQAPMGVFTFVILIVLINGLFHWLKVRSQQQTLREAIKSGVQIDPEALKAVAVSRNDDSPGGRVFVGLILVAVACALMFFGYQIGRADGDPEVFTIFQGIAAFPGLIGVVFLISAPFARRSGNRQD
;
A
#
# COMPACT_ATOMS: atom_id res chain seq x y z
N MET A 1 -17.71 -7.48 39.20
CA MET A 1 -17.03 -7.39 37.88
C MET A 1 -16.83 -5.93 37.64
N ASP A 2 -15.61 -5.45 37.85
CA ASP A 2 -15.30 -4.02 37.77
C ASP A 2 -15.26 -3.61 36.29
N PHE A 3 -16.20 -2.75 35.89
CA PHE A 3 -16.38 -2.29 34.51
C PHE A 3 -15.30 -1.30 34.04
N HIS A 4 -14.27 -1.04 34.86
CA HIS A 4 -13.16 -0.13 34.56
C HIS A 4 -12.16 -0.67 33.52
N TYR A 5 -12.31 -1.91 33.04
CA TYR A 5 -11.49 -2.46 31.97
C TYR A 5 -11.81 -1.87 30.58
N PHE A 6 -12.99 -1.28 30.40
CA PHE A 6 -13.45 -0.75 29.12
C PHE A 6 -12.95 0.67 28.79
N ASP A 7 -12.43 1.43 29.75
CA ASP A 7 -11.95 2.80 29.51
C ASP A 7 -10.70 2.84 28.61
N TYR A 8 -9.88 1.78 28.61
CA TYR A 8 -8.68 1.65 27.77
C TYR A 8 -8.96 1.09 26.36
N TRP A 9 -10.20 0.69 26.06
CA TRP A 9 -10.59 0.11 24.76
C TRP A 9 -10.52 1.13 23.60
N GLN A 10 -10.56 2.42 23.93
CA GLN A 10 -10.53 3.53 22.98
C GLN A 10 -9.20 3.61 22.23
N ALA A 11 -8.10 3.27 22.90
CA ALA A 11 -6.75 3.41 22.36
C ALA A 11 -6.47 2.41 21.22
N PRO A 12 -6.74 1.09 21.35
CA PRO A 12 -6.61 0.15 20.23
C PRO A 12 -7.54 0.50 19.07
N MET A 13 -8.81 0.84 19.34
CA MET A 13 -9.79 1.14 18.31
C MET A 13 -9.42 2.37 17.48
N GLY A 14 -8.80 3.39 18.08
CA GLY A 14 -8.32 4.57 17.37
C GLY A 14 -7.26 4.22 16.32
N VAL A 15 -6.28 3.38 16.67
CA VAL A 15 -5.20 2.97 15.75
C VAL A 15 -5.76 2.13 14.60
N PHE A 16 -6.63 1.16 14.87
CA PHE A 16 -7.25 0.34 13.83
C PHE A 16 -8.16 1.16 12.91
N THR A 17 -8.97 2.07 13.47
CA THR A 17 -9.83 2.96 12.69
C THR A 17 -9.02 3.88 11.78
N PHE A 18 -7.89 4.39 12.26
CA PHE A 18 -6.98 5.23 11.48
C PHE A 18 -6.40 4.49 10.28
N VAL A 19 -5.96 3.24 10.45
CA VAL A 19 -5.48 2.40 9.35
C VAL A 19 -6.58 2.16 8.31
N ILE A 20 -7.79 1.82 8.76
CA ILE A 20 -8.94 1.61 7.87
C ILE A 20 -9.24 2.90 7.07
N LEU A 21 -9.23 4.06 7.73
CA LEU A 21 -9.45 5.35 7.07
C LEU A 21 -8.40 5.62 6.00
N ILE A 22 -7.10 5.40 6.27
CA ILE A 22 -6.04 5.60 5.26
C ILE A 22 -6.28 4.71 4.04
N VAL A 23 -6.64 3.45 4.24
CA VAL A 23 -6.91 2.50 3.15
C VAL A 23 -8.15 2.93 2.35
N LEU A 24 -9.23 3.29 3.03
CA LEU A 24 -10.47 3.75 2.38
C LEU A 24 -10.25 5.04 1.59
N ILE A 25 -9.50 6.00 2.15
CA ILE A 25 -9.17 7.26 1.50
C ILE A 25 -8.36 6.99 0.21
N ASN A 26 -7.30 6.17 0.28
CA ASN A 26 -6.53 5.80 -0.90
C ASN A 26 -7.38 5.10 -1.96
N GLY A 27 -8.23 4.15 -1.55
CA GLY A 27 -9.15 3.46 -2.46
C GLY A 27 -10.14 4.40 -3.12
N LEU A 28 -10.68 5.36 -2.36
CA LEU A 28 -11.61 6.37 -2.86
C LEU A 28 -10.93 7.32 -3.87
N PHE A 29 -9.72 7.81 -3.56
CA PHE A 29 -8.95 8.65 -4.49
C PHE A 29 -8.61 7.92 -5.80
N HIS A 30 -8.20 6.66 -5.70
CA HIS A 30 -7.95 5.83 -6.87
C HIS A 30 -9.23 5.66 -7.72
N TRP A 31 -10.36 5.36 -7.09
CA TRP A 31 -11.65 5.23 -7.77
C TRP A 31 -12.09 6.53 -8.44
N LEU A 32 -11.94 7.67 -7.77
CA LEU A 32 -12.23 9.01 -8.31
C LEU A 32 -11.37 9.31 -9.54
N LYS A 33 -10.07 9.02 -9.49
CA LYS A 33 -9.13 9.21 -10.61
C LYS A 33 -9.51 8.39 -11.84
N VAL A 34 -9.86 7.11 -11.64
CA VAL A 34 -10.29 6.24 -12.74
C VAL A 34 -11.61 6.74 -13.34
N ARG A 35 -12.55 7.17 -12.49
CA ARG A 35 -13.85 7.70 -12.95
C ARG A 35 -13.68 8.99 -13.75
N SER A 36 -12.83 9.92 -13.30
CA SER A 36 -12.61 11.18 -14.01
C SER A 36 -11.96 10.95 -15.38
N GLN A 37 -10.94 10.08 -15.46
CA GLN A 37 -10.32 9.70 -16.73
C GLN A 37 -11.32 9.08 -17.72
N GLN A 38 -12.22 8.21 -17.24
CA GLN A 38 -13.26 7.60 -18.07
C GLN A 38 -14.29 8.63 -18.57
N GLN A 39 -14.64 9.62 -17.75
CA GLN A 39 -15.56 10.68 -18.14
C GLN A 39 -14.95 11.56 -19.23
N THR A 40 -13.70 12.00 -19.05
CA THR A 40 -12.97 12.77 -20.08
C THR A 40 -12.87 12.00 -21.39
N LEU A 41 -12.56 10.70 -21.33
CA LEU A 41 -12.47 9.86 -22.53
C LEU A 41 -13.83 9.73 -23.24
N ARG A 42 -14.92 9.57 -22.48
CA ARG A 42 -16.29 9.53 -23.04
C ARG A 42 -16.68 10.86 -23.69
N GLU A 43 -16.31 11.99 -23.09
CA GLU A 43 -16.58 13.31 -23.64
C GLU A 43 -15.82 13.53 -24.97
N ALA A 44 -14.53 13.13 -25.01
CA ALA A 44 -13.69 13.23 -26.20
C ALA A 44 -14.19 12.35 -27.36
N ILE A 45 -14.73 11.16 -27.07
CA ILE A 45 -15.35 10.29 -28.09
C ILE A 45 -16.63 10.94 -28.63
N LYS A 46 -17.46 11.53 -27.75
CA LYS A 46 -18.73 12.18 -28.13
C LYS A 46 -18.55 13.45 -28.96
N SER A 47 -17.48 14.20 -28.73
CA SER A 47 -17.18 15.43 -29.48
C SER A 47 -16.60 15.19 -30.87
N GLY A 48 -16.46 13.92 -31.29
CA GLY A 48 -15.99 13.55 -32.62
C GLY A 48 -14.49 13.82 -32.84
N VAL A 49 -13.75 14.10 -31.76
CA VAL A 49 -12.29 14.20 -31.83
C VAL A 49 -11.75 12.83 -32.23
N GLN A 50 -11.03 12.77 -33.36
CA GLN A 50 -10.28 11.58 -33.71
C GLN A 50 -9.20 11.40 -32.64
N ILE A 51 -9.47 10.52 -31.68
CA ILE A 51 -8.48 10.17 -30.66
C ILE A 51 -7.40 9.40 -31.39
N ASP A 52 -6.20 9.98 -31.43
CA ASP A 52 -5.02 9.30 -31.93
C ASP A 52 -4.90 7.94 -31.21
N PRO A 53 -4.84 6.81 -31.93
CA PRO A 53 -4.70 5.49 -31.32
C PRO A 53 -3.54 5.40 -30.33
N GLU A 54 -2.50 6.23 -30.46
CA GLU A 54 -1.40 6.30 -29.49
C GLU A 54 -1.85 6.88 -28.13
N ALA A 55 -2.68 7.93 -28.13
CA ALA A 55 -3.26 8.52 -26.92
C ALA A 55 -4.25 7.57 -26.23
N LEU A 56 -5.04 6.82 -27.01
CA LEU A 56 -5.94 5.79 -26.49
C LEU A 56 -5.15 4.66 -25.79
N LYS A 57 -4.01 4.25 -26.39
CA LYS A 57 -3.08 3.28 -25.81
C LYS A 57 -2.45 3.79 -24.52
N ALA A 58 -2.05 5.06 -24.45
CA ALA A 58 -1.48 5.63 -23.23
C ALA A 58 -2.48 5.62 -22.05
N VAL A 59 -3.76 5.92 -22.31
CA VAL A 59 -4.83 5.85 -21.30
C VAL A 59 -5.15 4.39 -20.92
N ALA A 60 -5.11 3.46 -21.88
CA ALA A 60 -5.31 2.05 -21.62
C ALA A 60 -4.14 1.42 -20.83
N VAL A 61 -2.90 1.81 -21.12
CA VAL A 61 -1.68 1.33 -20.45
C VAL A 61 -1.53 1.92 -19.05
N SER A 62 -2.01 3.15 -18.80
CA SER A 62 -2.02 3.74 -17.45
C SER A 62 -2.84 2.94 -16.43
N ARG A 63 -3.71 2.01 -16.86
CA ARG A 63 -4.38 1.05 -15.95
C ARG A 63 -3.44 -0.01 -15.39
N ASN A 64 -2.32 -0.30 -16.05
CA ASN A 64 -1.31 -1.24 -15.58
C ASN A 64 -0.14 -0.46 -14.95
N ASP A 65 -0.42 0.22 -13.84
CA ASP A 65 0.64 0.77 -12.97
C ASP A 65 1.38 -0.33 -12.18
N ASP A 66 1.02 -1.61 -12.43
CA ASP A 66 1.73 -2.82 -12.01
C ASP A 66 3.08 -3.02 -12.73
N SER A 67 3.77 -1.92 -13.02
CA SER A 67 5.13 -2.00 -13.54
C SER A 67 5.96 -2.85 -12.56
N PRO A 68 6.72 -3.85 -13.05
CA PRO A 68 7.53 -4.67 -12.17
C PRO A 68 8.51 -3.85 -11.31
N GLY A 69 8.94 -2.68 -11.81
CA GLY A 69 9.77 -1.73 -11.06
C GLY A 69 9.03 -1.07 -9.89
N GLY A 70 7.77 -0.65 -10.09
CA GLY A 70 6.93 -0.08 -9.02
C GLY A 70 6.71 -1.08 -7.88
N ARG A 71 6.46 -2.35 -8.20
CA ARG A 71 6.28 -3.41 -7.19
C ARG A 71 7.55 -3.68 -6.38
N VAL A 72 8.73 -3.67 -7.01
CA VAL A 72 10.01 -3.79 -6.28
C VAL A 72 10.21 -2.63 -5.33
N PHE A 73 9.97 -1.40 -5.80
CA PHE A 73 10.16 -0.19 -4.99
C PHE A 73 9.23 -0.16 -3.77
N VAL A 74 7.95 -0.50 -3.96
CA VAL A 74 6.98 -0.64 -2.86
C VAL A 74 7.43 -1.74 -1.89
N GLY A 75 7.93 -2.87 -2.41
CA GLY A 75 8.48 -3.94 -1.58
C GLY A 75 9.65 -3.49 -0.72
N LEU A 76 10.61 -2.75 -1.29
CA LEU A 76 11.76 -2.20 -0.57
C LEU A 76 11.34 -1.22 0.52
N ILE A 77 10.37 -0.32 0.23
CA ILE A 77 9.85 0.63 1.22
C ILE A 77 9.26 -0.13 2.42
N LEU A 78 8.43 -1.13 2.15
CA LEU A 78 7.77 -1.90 3.21
C LEU A 78 8.76 -2.67 4.11
N VAL A 79 9.82 -3.23 3.52
CA VAL A 79 10.91 -3.85 4.29
C VAL A 79 11.66 -2.80 5.12
N ALA A 80 11.95 -1.63 4.56
CA ALA A 80 12.61 -0.54 5.29
C ALA A 80 11.77 -0.05 6.48
N VAL A 81 10.45 0.08 6.30
CA VAL A 81 9.51 0.44 7.38
C VAL A 81 9.51 -0.63 8.47
N ALA A 82 9.51 -1.92 8.12
CA ALA A 82 9.59 -3.01 9.10
C ALA A 82 10.89 -2.95 9.92
N CYS A 83 12.03 -2.75 9.26
CA CYS A 83 13.32 -2.59 9.93
C CYS A 83 13.34 -1.37 10.86
N ALA A 84 12.77 -0.24 10.42
CA ALA A 84 12.68 0.98 11.24
C ALA A 84 11.82 0.76 12.49
N LEU A 85 10.69 0.06 12.36
CA LEU A 85 9.82 -0.27 13.49
C LEU A 85 10.51 -1.20 14.51
N MET A 86 11.22 -2.22 14.05
CA MET A 86 12.00 -3.09 14.94
C MET A 86 13.10 -2.31 15.66
N PHE A 87 13.84 -1.46 14.94
CA PHE A 87 14.87 -0.61 15.53
C PHE A 87 14.30 0.35 16.57
N PHE A 88 13.13 0.94 16.28
CA PHE A 88 12.46 1.85 17.20
C PHE A 88 12.00 1.13 18.47
N GLY A 89 11.36 -0.04 18.35
CA GLY A 89 10.99 -0.86 19.49
C GLY A 89 12.19 -1.31 20.34
N TYR A 90 13.32 -1.58 19.70
CA TYR A 90 14.57 -1.92 20.39
C TYR A 90 15.10 -0.74 21.22
N GLN A 91 15.10 0.46 20.65
CA GLN A 91 15.55 1.67 21.35
C GLN A 91 14.65 2.01 22.54
N ILE A 92 13.32 1.91 22.39
CA ILE A 92 12.37 2.16 23.49
C ILE A 92 12.52 1.09 24.58
N GLY A 93 12.52 -0.19 24.22
CA GLY A 93 12.66 -1.26 25.22
C GLY A 93 13.97 -1.16 26.02
N ARG A 94 15.04 -0.65 25.40
CA ARG A 94 16.29 -0.38 26.10
C ARG A 94 16.24 0.87 27.00
N ALA A 95 15.49 1.90 26.61
CA ALA A 95 15.34 3.13 27.38
C ALA A 95 14.45 2.94 28.62
N ASP A 96 13.33 2.24 28.46
CA ASP A 96 12.36 2.01 29.54
C ASP A 96 12.66 0.75 30.38
N GLY A 97 13.62 -0.07 29.95
CA GLY A 97 13.99 -1.32 30.65
C GLY A 97 12.97 -2.44 30.50
N ASP A 98 11.99 -2.28 29.60
CA ASP A 98 10.94 -3.25 29.32
C ASP A 98 11.18 -3.98 27.99
N PRO A 99 11.58 -5.28 28.03
CA PRO A 99 11.80 -6.06 26.82
C PRO A 99 10.50 -6.42 26.07
N GLU A 100 9.33 -6.29 26.69
CA GLU A 100 8.04 -6.57 26.04
C GLU A 100 7.76 -5.59 24.89
N VAL A 101 8.24 -4.35 25.01
CA VAL A 101 8.09 -3.31 23.98
C VAL A 101 8.71 -3.77 22.66
N PHE A 102 9.91 -4.36 22.69
CA PHE A 102 10.54 -4.88 21.48
C PHE A 102 9.70 -5.98 20.81
N THR A 103 9.12 -6.87 21.62
CA THR A 103 8.28 -7.97 21.14
C THR A 103 7.00 -7.45 20.46
N ILE A 104 6.38 -6.40 21.02
CA ILE A 104 5.21 -5.75 20.42
C ILE A 104 5.56 -5.13 19.06
N PHE A 105 6.65 -4.36 19.00
CA PHE A 105 7.09 -3.72 17.75
C PHE A 105 7.53 -4.74 16.69
N GLN A 106 8.11 -5.87 17.08
CA GLN A 106 8.40 -6.98 16.18
C GLN A 106 7.13 -7.54 15.54
N GLY A 107 6.06 -7.71 16.34
CA GLY A 107 4.76 -8.14 15.84
C GLY A 107 4.16 -7.15 14.83
N ILE A 108 4.21 -5.85 15.13
CA ILE A 108 3.72 -4.80 14.23
C ILE A 108 4.55 -4.73 12.95
N ALA A 109 5.88 -4.83 13.05
CA ALA A 109 6.80 -4.80 11.93
C ALA A 109 6.65 -6.01 10.99
N ALA A 110 6.17 -7.16 11.50
CA ALA A 110 5.98 -8.36 10.70
C ALA A 110 5.01 -8.14 9.52
N PHE A 111 3.98 -7.30 9.69
CA PHE A 111 3.02 -7.01 8.64
C PHE A 111 3.67 -6.35 7.40
N PRO A 112 4.23 -5.13 7.51
CA PRO A 112 4.91 -4.51 6.36
C PRO A 112 6.11 -5.35 5.91
N GLY A 113 6.84 -6.01 6.82
CA GLY A 113 8.00 -6.81 6.47
C GLY A 113 7.65 -7.96 5.53
N LEU A 114 6.64 -8.77 5.88
CA LEU A 114 6.21 -9.90 5.06
C LEU A 114 5.59 -9.45 3.75
N ILE A 115 4.76 -8.39 3.75
CA ILE A 115 4.18 -7.82 2.53
C ILE A 115 5.29 -7.34 1.58
N GLY A 116 6.30 -6.66 2.13
CA GLY A 116 7.46 -6.20 1.37
C GLY A 116 8.25 -7.34 0.74
N VAL A 117 8.49 -8.41 1.49
CA VAL A 117 9.16 -9.63 0.99
C VAL A 117 8.35 -10.26 -0.15
N VAL A 118 7.03 -10.36 -0.04
CA VAL A 118 6.17 -10.88 -1.12
C VAL A 118 6.28 -10.03 -2.38
N PHE A 119 6.29 -8.70 -2.27
CA PHE A 119 6.48 -7.82 -3.42
C PHE A 119 7.85 -8.01 -4.09
N LEU A 120 8.92 -8.17 -3.29
CA LEU A 120 10.26 -8.41 -3.81
C LEU A 120 10.39 -9.77 -4.52
N ILE A 121 9.82 -10.83 -3.95
CA ILE A 121 9.85 -12.18 -4.55
C ILE A 121 8.97 -12.27 -5.80
N SER A 122 7.82 -11.58 -5.82
CA SER A 122 6.89 -11.62 -6.96
C SER A 122 7.33 -10.76 -8.15
N ALA A 123 8.24 -9.80 -7.94
CA ALA A 123 8.77 -8.94 -8.99
C ALA A 123 9.44 -9.69 -10.18
N PRO A 124 10.36 -10.66 -9.98
CA PRO A 124 10.93 -11.42 -11.10
C PRO A 124 9.89 -12.29 -11.83
N PHE A 125 8.85 -12.76 -11.14
CA PHE A 125 7.74 -13.50 -11.77
C PHE A 125 6.89 -12.61 -12.68
N ALA A 126 6.61 -11.37 -12.26
CA ALA A 126 5.89 -10.40 -13.08
C ALA A 126 6.67 -10.02 -14.36
N ARG A 127 8.01 -9.92 -14.28
CA ARG A 127 8.88 -9.64 -15.44
C ARG A 127 8.83 -10.76 -16.50
N ARG A 128 8.69 -12.02 -16.09
CA ARG A 128 8.65 -13.17 -17.02
C ARG A 128 7.32 -13.34 -17.75
N SER A 129 6.21 -12.87 -17.17
CA SER A 129 4.88 -12.93 -17.79
C SER A 129 4.74 -11.94 -18.96
N GLY A 130 5.37 -10.77 -18.85
CA GLY A 130 5.35 -9.74 -19.90
C GLY A 130 6.24 -10.04 -21.11
N ASN A 131 7.28 -10.86 -20.95
CA ASN A 131 8.30 -11.13 -21.97
C ASN A 131 8.05 -12.41 -22.79
N ARG A 132 6.82 -12.94 -22.73
CA ARG A 132 6.40 -14.22 -23.34
C ARG A 132 5.24 -14.05 -24.33
N GLN A 133 4.94 -12.79 -24.71
CA GLN A 133 3.94 -12.43 -25.73
C GLN A 133 4.59 -11.87 -27.00
N ASP A 134 5.89 -12.13 -27.19
CA ASP A 134 6.67 -11.76 -28.37
C ASP A 134 6.74 -12.95 -29.33
#